data_AF-A0A1D8TQ81-F1
#
_entry.id   AF-A0A1D8TQ81-F1
#
_cell.length_a   1.000
_cell.length_b   1.000
_cell.length_c   1.000
_cell.angle_alpha   90.00
_cell.angle_beta   90.00
_cell.angle_gamma   90.00
#
_symmetry.space_group_name_H-M   'P 1'
#
loop_
_entity.id
_entity.type
_entity.pdbx_description
1 polymer ?
#
loop_
_entity_poly.entity_id
_entity_poly.type
_entity_poly.pdbx_seq_one_letter_code
_entity_poly.pdbx_strand_id
1 'polypeptide(L)'
;MEIIKILDKKIQVFRQALETKSEDFEFEDLQDLDQNLVALDTQTEADLVNILTNWFKNHTKLTDTLRLFADERELKHSPKLPSNSEASILQNLFELRQTNQEIIKTKTKQQQSEKSKQ
;
A
#
# COMPACT_ATOMS: atom_id res chain seq x y z
N MET A 1 2.13 20.28 -6.65
CA MET A 1 1.86 19.85 -5.26
C MET A 1 0.57 19.02 -5.10
N GLU A 2 -0.34 18.98 -6.07
CA GLU A 2 -1.58 18.17 -5.98
C GLU A 2 -1.32 16.65 -6.09
N ILE A 3 -0.37 16.25 -6.94
CA ILE A 3 0.02 14.84 -7.14
C ILE A 3 0.51 14.20 -5.83
N ILE A 4 1.32 14.91 -5.05
CA ILE A 4 1.85 14.44 -3.77
C ILE A 4 0.70 14.18 -2.78
N LYS A 5 -0.31 15.06 -2.72
CA LYS A 5 -1.49 14.89 -1.84
C LYS A 5 -2.34 13.68 -2.26
N ILE A 6 -2.53 13.49 -3.56
CA ILE A 6 -3.29 12.34 -4.08
C ILE A 6 -2.55 11.04 -3.78
N LEU A 7 -1.23 11.02 -4.01
CA LEU A 7 -0.40 9.86 -3.74
C LEU A 7 -0.37 9.54 -2.24
N ASP A 8 -0.20 10.55 -1.39
CA ASP A 8 -0.24 10.40 0.06
C ASP A 8 -1.54 9.77 0.54
N LYS A 9 -2.69 10.28 0.08
CA LYS A 9 -4.01 9.68 0.39
C LYS A 9 -4.07 8.22 -0.07
N LYS A 10 -3.58 7.90 -1.27
CA LYS A 10 -3.53 6.51 -1.78
C LYS A 10 -2.68 5.60 -0.92
N ILE A 11 -1.49 6.04 -0.50
CA ILE A 11 -0.58 5.28 0.37
C ILE A 11 -1.25 4.96 1.70
N GLN A 12 -1.88 5.95 2.34
CA GLN A 12 -2.56 5.74 3.61
C GLN A 12 -3.76 4.79 3.48
N VAL A 13 -4.58 4.95 2.41
CA VAL A 13 -5.69 4.04 2.11
C VAL A 13 -5.17 2.62 1.89
N PHE A 14 -4.06 2.48 1.16
CA PHE A 14 -3.48 1.17 0.87
C PHE A 14 -3.01 0.45 2.12
N ARG A 15 -2.25 1.13 2.98
CA ARG A 15 -1.83 0.56 4.26
C ARG A 15 -3.04 0.01 5.03
N GLN A 16 -4.10 0.79 5.17
CA GLN A 16 -5.29 0.37 5.90
C GLN A 16 -6.03 -0.77 5.22
N ALA A 17 -6.09 -0.77 3.89
CA ALA A 17 -6.67 -1.86 3.13
C ALA A 17 -5.88 -3.16 3.33
N LEU A 18 -4.54 -3.11 3.43
CA LEU A 18 -3.73 -4.27 3.79
C LEU A 18 -4.02 -4.77 5.21
N GLU A 19 -4.19 -3.87 6.17
CA GLU A 19 -4.50 -4.24 7.56
C GLU A 19 -5.90 -4.88 7.72
N THR A 20 -6.85 -4.52 6.85
CA THR A 20 -8.27 -4.92 7.00
C THR A 20 -8.76 -5.94 5.99
N LYS A 21 -8.24 -5.92 4.77
CA LYS A 21 -8.63 -6.77 3.63
C LYS A 21 -7.41 -7.21 2.81
N SER A 22 -6.34 -7.66 3.48
CA SER A 22 -5.12 -8.15 2.79
C SER A 22 -5.38 -9.32 1.82
N GLU A 23 -6.48 -10.03 1.97
CA GLU A 23 -6.89 -11.11 1.06
C GLU A 23 -7.25 -10.61 -0.35
N ASP A 24 -7.73 -9.36 -0.48
CA ASP A 24 -8.13 -8.76 -1.76
C ASP A 24 -6.93 -8.35 -2.64
N PHE A 25 -5.71 -8.50 -2.13
CA PHE A 25 -4.47 -8.11 -2.82
C PHE A 25 -3.67 -9.32 -3.28
N GLU A 26 -3.30 -9.30 -4.56
CA GLU A 26 -2.46 -10.32 -5.19
C GLU A 26 -1.06 -10.30 -4.60
N PHE A 27 -0.50 -11.48 -4.32
CA PHE A 27 0.82 -11.58 -3.70
C PHE A 27 1.94 -10.97 -4.57
N GLU A 28 1.81 -11.12 -5.89
CA GLU A 28 2.76 -10.56 -6.87
C GLU A 28 2.80 -9.03 -6.80
N ASP A 29 1.64 -8.36 -6.71
CA ASP A 29 1.56 -6.91 -6.54
C ASP A 29 2.25 -6.45 -5.25
N LEU A 30 2.09 -7.20 -4.16
CA LEU A 30 2.73 -6.89 -2.88
C LEU A 30 4.26 -7.02 -2.98
N GLN A 31 4.76 -8.06 -3.66
CA GLN A 31 6.19 -8.24 -3.86
C GLN A 31 6.78 -7.14 -4.76
N ASP A 32 6.10 -6.81 -5.86
CA ASP A 32 6.53 -5.75 -6.78
C ASP A 32 6.56 -4.39 -6.08
N LEU A 33 5.55 -4.10 -5.26
CA LEU A 33 5.54 -2.90 -4.42
C LEU A 33 6.73 -2.87 -3.45
N ASP A 34 7.05 -3.98 -2.76
CA ASP A 34 8.19 -4.01 -1.84
C ASP A 34 9.50 -3.75 -2.58
N GLN A 35 9.69 -4.27 -3.80
CA GLN A 35 10.86 -3.96 -4.62
C GLN A 35 10.96 -2.47 -4.97
N ASN A 36 9.85 -1.83 -5.32
CA ASN A 36 9.82 -0.38 -5.56
C ASN A 36 10.10 0.42 -4.29
N LEU A 37 9.65 -0.06 -3.12
CA LEU A 37 9.85 0.59 -1.82
C LEU A 37 11.21 0.28 -1.18
N VAL A 38 11.99 -0.69 -1.67
CA VAL A 38 13.39 -0.90 -1.23
C VAL A 38 14.25 0.32 -1.56
N ALA A 39 13.92 1.06 -2.63
CA ALA A 39 14.66 2.23 -3.05
C ALA A 39 14.42 3.48 -2.16
N LEU A 40 13.53 3.41 -1.17
CA LEU A 40 13.20 4.52 -0.26
C LEU A 40 14.43 5.10 0.45
N ASP A 41 15.43 4.28 0.78
CA ASP A 41 16.65 4.72 1.46
C ASP A 41 17.67 5.40 0.53
N THR A 42 17.49 5.31 -0.79
CA THR A 42 18.50 5.70 -1.78
C THR A 42 18.05 6.78 -2.76
N GLN A 43 16.74 6.93 -2.96
CA GLN A 43 16.17 7.83 -3.95
C GLN A 43 15.59 9.10 -3.34
N THR A 44 15.46 10.14 -4.17
CA THR A 44 14.81 11.39 -3.74
C THR A 44 13.30 11.23 -3.64
N GLU A 45 12.65 12.06 -2.83
CA GLU A 45 11.19 12.10 -2.72
C GLU A 45 10.51 12.24 -4.10
N ALA A 46 11.08 13.04 -5.00
CA ALA A 46 10.53 13.28 -6.33
C ALA A 46 10.58 12.02 -7.23
N ASP A 47 11.68 11.27 -7.18
CA ASP A 47 11.82 10.02 -7.93
C ASP A 47 10.85 8.96 -7.41
N LEU A 48 10.73 8.85 -6.09
CA LEU A 48 9.80 7.93 -5.43
C LEU A 48 8.36 8.25 -5.79
N VAL A 49 7.97 9.53 -5.78
CA VAL A 49 6.63 9.96 -6.20
C VAL A 49 6.35 9.53 -7.64
N ASN A 50 7.31 9.65 -8.55
CA ASN A 50 7.15 9.26 -9.95
C ASN A 50 7.03 7.74 -10.11
N ILE A 51 7.91 6.98 -9.47
CA ILE A 51 7.90 5.51 -9.50
C ILE A 51 6.56 4.99 -9.00
N LEU A 52 6.12 5.45 -7.83
CA LEU A 52 4.88 4.99 -7.22
C LEU A 52 3.65 5.43 -8.00
N THR A 53 3.66 6.65 -8.53
CA THR A 53 2.58 7.13 -9.40
C THR A 53 2.45 6.25 -10.64
N ASN A 54 3.57 5.88 -11.27
CA ASN A 54 3.56 4.98 -12.43
C ASN A 54 3.16 3.56 -12.03
N TRP A 55 3.62 3.08 -10.89
CA TRP A 55 3.27 1.77 -10.37
C TRP A 55 1.76 1.64 -10.15
N PHE A 56 1.13 2.59 -9.46
CA PHE A 56 -0.33 2.59 -9.26
C PHE A 56 -1.09 2.68 -10.58
N LYS A 57 -0.57 3.40 -11.58
CA LYS A 57 -1.20 3.47 -12.91
C LYS A 57 -1.15 2.14 -13.65
N ASN A 58 -0.07 1.37 -13.49
CA ASN A 58 0.10 0.08 -14.14
C ASN A 58 -0.72 -1.01 -13.44
N HIS A 59 -0.94 -0.91 -12.13
CA HIS A 59 -1.72 -1.84 -11.33
C HIS A 59 -3.17 -1.35 -11.17
N THR A 60 -3.91 -1.38 -12.27
CA THR A 60 -5.29 -0.84 -12.35
C THR A 60 -6.27 -1.58 -11.45
N LYS A 61 -6.20 -2.92 -11.40
CA LYS A 61 -7.05 -3.75 -10.51
C LYS A 61 -6.84 -3.37 -9.05
N LEU A 62 -5.59 -3.33 -8.60
CA LEU A 62 -5.22 -2.94 -7.25
C LEU A 62 -5.71 -1.52 -6.93
N THR A 63 -5.52 -0.58 -7.86
CA THR A 63 -6.01 0.79 -7.69
C THR A 63 -7.55 0.85 -7.58
N ASP A 64 -8.27 0.00 -8.31
CA ASP A 64 -9.73 -0.08 -8.23
C ASP A 64 -10.19 -0.66 -6.87
N THR A 65 -9.54 -1.73 -6.39
CA THR A 65 -9.75 -2.27 -5.04
C THR A 65 -9.56 -1.21 -3.97
N LEU A 66 -8.48 -0.42 -4.07
CA LEU A 66 -8.22 0.68 -3.14
C LEU A 66 -9.28 1.77 -3.18
N ARG A 67 -9.77 2.09 -4.39
CA ARG A 67 -10.85 3.06 -4.58
C ARG A 67 -12.14 2.56 -3.94
N LEU A 68 -12.53 1.31 -4.19
CA LEU A 68 -13.73 0.71 -3.60
C LEU A 68 -13.64 0.69 -2.07
N PHE A 69 -12.48 0.31 -1.52
CA PHE A 69 -12.23 0.34 -0.08
C PHE A 69 -12.37 1.76 0.50
N ALA A 70 -11.82 2.77 -0.18
CA ALA A 70 -11.96 4.16 0.25
C ALA A 70 -13.42 4.62 0.25
N ASP A 71 -14.18 4.30 -0.81
CA ASP A 71 -15.60 4.62 -0.95
C ASP A 71 -16.44 3.96 0.16
N GLU A 72 -16.21 2.67 0.43
CA GLU A 72 -16.84 1.94 1.52
C GLU A 72 -16.57 2.58 2.89
N ARG A 73 -15.36 3.12 3.12
CA ARG A 73 -15.02 3.79 4.38
C ARG A 73 -15.67 5.15 4.51
N GLU A 74 -15.77 5.92 3.42
CA GLU A 74 -16.48 7.20 3.40
C GLU A 74 -17.97 7.00 3.73
N LEU A 75 -18.57 5.92 3.22
CA LEU A 75 -19.94 5.51 3.55
C LEU A 75 -20.11 5.04 5.00
N LYS A 76 -19.08 4.42 5.58
CA LYS A 76 -19.14 3.82 6.94
C LYS A 76 -18.69 4.74 8.07
N HIS A 77 -18.50 6.05 7.84
CA HIS A 77 -18.04 7.02 8.86
C HIS A 77 -16.78 6.57 9.62
N SER A 78 -15.88 5.83 8.95
CA SER A 78 -14.63 5.40 9.55
C SER A 78 -13.78 6.62 9.95
N PRO A 79 -12.92 6.52 10.99
CA PRO A 79 -12.07 7.64 11.39
C PRO A 79 -11.35 8.19 10.17
N LYS A 80 -11.55 9.50 9.93
CA LYS A 80 -10.94 10.21 8.81
C LYS A 80 -9.44 9.90 8.81
N LEU A 81 -8.91 9.60 7.64
CA LEU A 81 -7.46 9.52 7.43
C LEU A 81 -6.83 10.75 8.09
N PRO A 82 -5.76 10.59 8.88
CA PRO A 82 -5.12 11.72 9.52
C PRO A 82 -4.85 12.76 8.43
N SER A 83 -5.38 13.96 8.68
CA SER A 83 -5.42 15.03 7.68
C SER A 83 -4.02 15.58 7.46
N ASN A 84 -3.12 14.82 6.83
CA ASN A 84 -1.86 15.25 6.23
C ASN A 84 -1.08 16.26 7.09
N SER A 85 -1.18 16.12 8.42
CA SER A 85 -0.63 17.04 9.40
C SER A 85 0.59 16.33 9.98
N GLU A 86 1.75 16.76 9.51
CA GLU A 86 3.10 16.52 10.01
C GLU A 86 3.87 15.24 9.60
N ALA A 87 3.25 14.19 9.06
CA ALA A 87 4.02 13.07 8.49
C ALA A 87 4.47 13.38 7.04
N SER A 88 5.78 13.33 6.76
CA SER A 88 6.29 13.36 5.38
C SER A 88 5.77 12.14 4.62
N ILE A 89 5.52 12.28 3.31
CA ILE A 89 5.13 11.15 2.43
C ILE A 89 6.09 9.96 2.58
N LEU A 90 7.37 10.22 2.88
CA LEU A 90 8.38 9.21 3.18
C LEU A 90 8.03 8.35 4.39
N GLN A 91 7.48 8.94 5.45
CA GLN A 91 7.05 8.19 6.63
C GLN A 91 5.87 7.27 6.28
N ASN A 92 4.88 7.78 5.55
CA ASN A 92 3.74 6.97 5.10
C ASN A 92 4.18 5.82 4.20
N LEU A 93 5.21 6.03 3.37
CA LEU A 93 5.81 4.99 2.54
C LEU A 93 6.58 3.95 3.36
N PHE A 94 7.30 4.37 4.38
CA PHE A 94 7.99 3.46 5.29
C PHE A 94 6.98 2.58 6.04
N GLU A 95 5.92 3.18 6.59
CA GLU A 95 4.85 2.44 7.27
C GLU A 95 4.14 1.48 6.30
N LEU A 96 3.82 1.92 5.08
CA LEU A 96 3.24 1.03 4.04
C LEU A 96 4.17 -0.15 3.74
N ARG A 97 5.47 0.08 3.59
CA ARG A 97 6.45 -0.98 3.35
C ARG A 97 6.47 -1.99 4.49
N GLN A 98 6.49 -1.52 5.75
CA GLN A 98 6.48 -2.40 6.92
C GLN A 98 5.23 -3.29 6.92
N THR A 99 4.04 -2.69 6.78
CA THR A 99 2.78 -3.44 6.71
C THR A 99 2.80 -4.45 5.55
N ASN A 100 3.26 -4.03 4.37
CA ASN A 100 3.35 -4.90 3.20
C ASN A 100 4.24 -6.13 3.46
N GLN A 101 5.41 -5.93 4.07
CA GLN A 101 6.31 -7.03 4.44
C GLN A 101 5.71 -8.00 5.46
N GLU A 102 4.93 -7.50 6.43
CA GLU A 102 4.22 -8.36 7.38
C GLU A 102 3.15 -9.22 6.69
N ILE A 103 2.40 -8.64 5.74
CA ILE A 103 1.41 -9.38 4.95
C ILE A 103 2.10 -10.43 4.06
N ILE A 104 3.19 -10.08 3.37
CA ILE A 104 3.98 -11.02 2.55
C ILE A 104 4.46 -12.20 3.41
N LYS A 105 5.05 -11.92 4.59
CA LYS A 105 5.50 -12.97 5.53
C LYS A 105 4.34 -13.86 5.99
N THR A 106 3.18 -13.27 6.27
CA THR A 106 1.99 -14.00 6.71
C THR A 106 1.46 -14.91 5.60
N LYS A 107 1.29 -14.40 4.37
CA LYS A 107 0.86 -15.18 3.20
C LYS A 107 1.85 -16.32 2.88
N THR A 108 3.16 -16.06 2.99
CA THR A 108 4.21 -17.08 2.77
C THR A 108 4.11 -18.23 3.79
N LYS A 109 3.90 -17.91 5.08
CA LYS A 109 3.73 -18.91 6.14
C LYS A 109 2.46 -19.75 5.96
N GLN A 110 1.37 -19.12 5.51
CA GLN A 110 0.11 -19.82 5.22
C GLN A 110 0.31 -20.83 4.09
N GLN A 111 0.93 -20.42 2.97
CA GLN A 111 1.22 -21.31 1.84
C GLN A 111 2.15 -22.49 2.21
N GLN A 112 3.13 -22.29 3.09
CA GLN A 112 3.99 -23.37 3.59
C GLN A 112 3.23 -24.35 4.50
N SER A 113 2.29 -23.85 5.29
CA SER A 113 1.49 -24.65 6.22
C SER A 113 0.47 -25.52 5.48
N GLU A 114 -0.08 -25.04 4.37
CA GLU A 114 -0.98 -25.80 3.50
C GLU A 114 -0.23 -26.91 2.74
N LYS A 115 0.98 -26.63 2.24
CA LYS A 115 1.83 -27.64 1.58
C LYS A 115 2.33 -28.74 2.51
N SER A 116 2.39 -28.50 3.82
CA SER A 116 2.86 -29.49 4.80
C SER A 116 1.73 -30.43 5.28
N LYS A 117 0.49 -30.22 4.83
CA LYS A 117 -0.70 -31.02 5.19
C LYS A 117 -1.23 -31.90 4.04
N GLN A 118 -0.54 -31.96 2.89
CA GLN A 118 -0.80 -32.92 1.81
C GLN A 118 0.28 -34.00 1.79
#